data_AF-A0A9D9DY46-F1
#
_entry.id   AF-A0A9D9DY46-F1
#
_cell.length_a   1.000
_cell.length_b   1.000
_cell.length_c   1.000
_cell.angle_alpha   90.00
_cell.angle_beta   90.00
_cell.angle_gamma   90.00
#
_symmetry.space_group_name_H-M   'P 1'
#
loop_
_entity.id
_entity.type
_entity.pdbx_description
1 polymer ?
#
loop_
_entity_poly.entity_id
_entity_poly.type
_entity_poly.pdbx_seq_one_letter_code
_entity_poly.pdbx_strand_id
1 'polypeptide(L)'
;VLQQAETEDANFISDLKALSEHPLVNDVKVEDEYVYVYTNYIDISDHKGNMFRGNKYRLMFNYDKMSCKIFGLDDDYSRVSYWAHDARSEGNDENALDPHPHVNGRDGSACWGEAGSMLSMAMNEYEIYASFIIVLNFLQQVNVDDPAGAYIRNWDCIDEDDEIIDNPYYIEMVNCIVCGHEMEEEDAYRCDCCDEHMCGDHYRYIERTDEYICDNCFENEYGYCEETEEIYRNDVLYTCDDCGKTYHKEYVTIIDDSVYCKYCIEDNANICNDCGEYKLIDDTFTCEECGETYCTDCRSKDEYNERTVCEICYQDLVEQEEEEENEC
;
A
#
# COMPACT_ATOMS: atom_id res chain seq x y z
N VAL A 1 10.93 -65.99 -11.73
CA VAL A 1 11.90 -65.52 -10.72
C VAL A 1 13.22 -65.14 -11.37
N LEU A 2 14.15 -66.05 -11.71
CA LEU A 2 15.43 -65.66 -12.36
C LEU A 2 15.24 -64.93 -13.70
N GLN A 3 14.35 -65.44 -14.55
CA GLN A 3 14.04 -64.83 -15.86
C GLN A 3 13.25 -63.53 -15.78
N GLN A 4 12.64 -63.22 -14.62
CA GLN A 4 11.92 -61.97 -14.35
C GLN A 4 12.89 -60.89 -13.84
N ALA A 5 13.79 -61.28 -12.93
CA ALA A 5 14.87 -60.41 -12.45
C ALA A 5 15.82 -59.99 -13.59
N GLU A 6 16.18 -60.92 -14.49
CA GLU A 6 17.01 -60.60 -15.66
C GLU A 6 16.32 -59.66 -16.67
N THR A 7 14.99 -59.71 -16.79
CA THR A 7 14.22 -58.77 -17.64
C THR A 7 14.01 -57.41 -16.98
N GLU A 8 13.84 -57.36 -15.66
CA GLU A 8 13.74 -56.12 -14.88
C GLU A 8 15.06 -55.34 -14.94
N ASP A 9 16.20 -56.01 -14.73
CA ASP A 9 17.53 -55.39 -14.84
C ASP A 9 17.84 -54.88 -16.27
N ALA A 10 17.39 -55.61 -17.30
CA ALA A 10 17.59 -55.20 -18.69
C ALA A 10 16.75 -53.98 -19.08
N ASN A 11 15.50 -53.92 -18.61
CA ASN A 11 14.61 -52.78 -18.82
C ASN A 11 15.13 -51.53 -18.10
N PHE A 12 15.58 -51.68 -16.84
CA PHE A 12 16.18 -50.61 -16.06
C PHE A 12 17.39 -49.95 -16.76
N ILE A 13 18.33 -50.76 -17.26
CA ILE A 13 19.51 -50.26 -17.98
C ILE A 13 19.11 -49.58 -19.30
N SER A 14 18.12 -50.14 -20.01
CA SER A 14 17.62 -49.56 -21.26
C SER A 14 17.01 -48.17 -21.03
N ASP A 15 16.19 -48.02 -19.98
CA ASP A 15 15.55 -46.76 -19.65
C ASP A 15 16.56 -45.69 -19.21
N LEU A 16 17.53 -46.04 -18.36
CA LEU A 16 18.60 -45.12 -17.97
C LEU A 16 19.41 -44.65 -19.17
N LYS A 17 19.64 -45.53 -20.14
CA LYS A 17 20.31 -45.15 -21.38
C LYS A 17 19.45 -44.17 -22.19
N ALA A 18 18.17 -44.47 -22.41
CA ALA A 18 17.25 -43.57 -23.11
C ALA A 18 17.18 -42.19 -22.43
N LEU A 19 17.15 -42.17 -21.10
CA LEU A 19 17.17 -40.96 -20.29
C LEU A 19 18.46 -40.14 -20.50
N SER A 20 19.63 -40.80 -20.47
CA SER A 20 20.92 -40.15 -20.70
C SER A 20 21.12 -39.61 -22.12
N GLU A 21 20.38 -40.15 -23.09
CA GLU A 21 20.42 -39.72 -24.49
C GLU A 21 19.38 -38.62 -24.80
N HIS A 22 18.52 -38.25 -23.84
CA HIS A 22 17.49 -37.23 -24.05
C HIS A 22 18.11 -35.83 -24.18
N PRO A 23 17.70 -34.98 -25.16
CA PRO A 23 18.34 -33.68 -25.43
C PRO A 23 18.33 -32.69 -24.27
N LEU A 24 17.32 -32.77 -23.41
CA LEU A 24 17.19 -31.90 -22.24
C LEU A 24 17.85 -32.46 -20.98
N VAL A 25 18.43 -33.67 -21.04
CA VAL A 25 19.14 -34.27 -19.92
C VAL A 25 20.64 -34.01 -20.07
N ASN A 26 21.22 -33.39 -19.06
CA ASN A 26 22.65 -33.10 -18.98
C ASN A 26 23.42 -34.22 -18.25
N ASP A 27 22.84 -34.78 -17.19
CA ASP A 27 23.47 -35.86 -16.41
C ASP A 27 22.41 -36.73 -15.70
N VAL A 28 22.75 -38.00 -15.44
CA VAL A 28 21.92 -38.94 -14.69
C VAL A 28 22.80 -39.65 -13.66
N LYS A 29 22.36 -39.65 -12.39
CA LYS A 29 23.05 -40.36 -11.30
C LYS A 29 22.10 -41.26 -10.56
N VAL A 30 22.59 -42.41 -10.12
CA VAL A 30 21.85 -43.33 -9.25
C VAL A 30 22.66 -43.46 -7.96
N GLU A 31 22.09 -43.02 -6.85
CA GLU A 31 22.72 -43.03 -5.53
C GLU A 31 21.69 -43.50 -4.49
N ASP A 32 22.06 -44.51 -3.69
CA ASP A 32 21.18 -45.15 -2.71
C ASP A 32 19.81 -45.57 -3.30
N GLU A 33 18.71 -45.00 -2.81
CA GLU A 33 17.33 -45.25 -3.24
C GLU A 33 16.82 -44.23 -4.29
N TYR A 34 17.70 -43.40 -4.83
CA TYR A 34 17.35 -42.26 -5.68
C TYR A 34 17.94 -42.33 -7.08
N VAL A 35 17.12 -41.93 -8.07
CA VAL A 35 17.57 -41.58 -9.41
C VAL A 35 17.51 -40.06 -9.55
N TYR A 36 18.67 -39.45 -9.79
CA TYR A 36 18.83 -38.03 -10.02
C TYR A 36 18.96 -37.74 -11.50
N VAL A 37 18.17 -36.80 -12.00
CA VAL A 37 18.24 -36.31 -13.38
C VAL A 37 18.54 -34.82 -13.35
N TYR A 38 19.62 -34.42 -14.02
CA TYR A 38 20.02 -33.03 -14.16
C TYR A 38 19.67 -32.57 -15.57
N THR A 39 18.93 -31.48 -15.69
CA THR A 39 18.42 -31.01 -16.98
C THR A 39 19.16 -29.77 -17.48
N ASN A 40 19.06 -29.53 -18.79
CA ASN A 40 19.23 -28.19 -19.36
C ASN A 40 18.04 -27.29 -18.96
N TYR A 41 18.01 -26.04 -19.44
CA TYR A 41 16.84 -25.18 -19.25
C TYR A 41 15.60 -25.84 -19.86
N ILE A 42 14.49 -25.81 -19.13
CA ILE A 42 13.20 -26.29 -19.58
C ILE A 42 12.23 -25.12 -19.52
N ASP A 43 11.93 -24.54 -20.67
CA ASP A 43 10.97 -23.45 -20.79
C ASP A 43 9.53 -23.93 -20.60
N ILE A 44 8.70 -23.02 -20.13
CA ILE A 44 7.32 -23.27 -19.70
C ILE A 44 6.40 -22.67 -20.76
N SER A 45 5.33 -23.38 -21.12
CA SER A 45 4.32 -22.91 -22.05
C SER A 45 2.95 -22.86 -21.39
N ASP A 46 2.13 -21.87 -21.74
CA ASP A 46 0.72 -21.85 -21.36
C ASP A 46 -0.18 -22.41 -22.46
N HIS A 47 -1.49 -22.50 -22.17
CA HIS A 47 -2.48 -22.99 -23.14
C HIS A 47 -2.76 -22.02 -24.31
N LYS A 48 -2.27 -20.78 -24.23
CA LYS A 48 -2.42 -19.75 -25.27
C LYS A 48 -1.22 -19.71 -26.22
N GLY A 49 -0.16 -20.46 -25.93
CA GLY A 49 1.06 -20.53 -26.71
C GLY A 49 2.13 -19.50 -26.30
N ASN A 50 1.97 -18.82 -25.17
CA ASN A 50 3.02 -17.98 -24.61
C ASN A 50 4.12 -18.87 -24.03
N MET A 51 5.37 -18.45 -24.20
CA MET A 51 6.55 -19.15 -23.71
C MET A 51 7.19 -18.33 -22.60
N PHE A 52 7.61 -19.00 -21.54
CA PHE A 52 8.25 -18.40 -20.40
C PHE A 52 9.55 -19.11 -20.11
N ARG A 53 10.56 -18.30 -19.80
CA ARG A 53 11.89 -18.79 -19.51
C ARG A 53 11.90 -19.64 -18.25
N GLY A 54 12.24 -20.91 -18.37
CA GLY A 54 12.26 -21.80 -17.21
C GLY A 54 13.66 -22.04 -16.64
N ASN A 55 13.76 -22.95 -15.67
CA ASN A 55 14.99 -23.23 -14.94
C ASN A 55 15.73 -24.45 -15.49
N LYS A 56 16.96 -24.68 -14.99
CA LYS A 56 17.59 -26.01 -14.98
C LYS A 56 17.14 -26.74 -13.73
N TYR A 57 16.91 -28.04 -13.84
CA TYR A 57 16.36 -28.80 -12.72
C TYR A 57 17.25 -29.97 -12.32
N ARG A 58 17.27 -30.24 -11.02
CA ARG A 58 17.62 -31.54 -10.46
C ARG A 58 16.33 -32.22 -10.03
N LEU A 59 15.95 -33.25 -10.78
CA LEU A 59 14.82 -34.12 -10.47
C LEU A 59 15.34 -35.28 -9.61
N MET A 60 14.68 -35.53 -8.48
CA MET A 60 15.06 -36.58 -7.54
C MET A 60 13.90 -37.56 -7.40
N PHE A 61 14.01 -38.69 -8.11
CA PHE A 61 13.01 -39.75 -8.10
C PHE A 61 13.34 -40.78 -7.01
N ASN A 62 12.34 -41.14 -6.21
CA ASN A 62 12.39 -42.26 -5.28
C ASN A 62 11.26 -43.23 -5.64
N TYR A 63 11.63 -44.35 -6.25
CA TYR A 63 10.68 -45.34 -6.78
C TYR A 63 10.01 -46.14 -5.64
N ASP A 64 10.71 -46.38 -4.54
CA ASP A 64 10.14 -47.07 -3.36
C ASP A 64 9.01 -46.26 -2.70
N LYS A 65 9.15 -44.93 -2.69
CA LYS A 65 8.17 -43.99 -2.11
C LYS A 65 7.23 -43.40 -3.16
N MET A 66 7.39 -43.76 -4.43
CA MET A 66 6.63 -43.20 -5.57
C MET A 66 6.57 -41.66 -5.53
N SER A 67 7.72 -41.04 -5.25
CA SER A 67 7.80 -39.59 -5.06
C SER A 67 8.91 -38.99 -5.92
N CYS A 68 8.64 -37.83 -6.52
CA CYS A 68 9.65 -37.01 -7.18
C CYS A 68 9.74 -35.66 -6.47
N LYS A 69 10.97 -35.17 -6.27
CA LYS A 69 11.23 -33.78 -5.86
C LYS A 69 11.96 -33.03 -6.96
N ILE A 70 11.62 -31.76 -7.12
CA ILE A 70 12.12 -30.91 -8.19
C ILE A 70 12.85 -29.73 -7.56
N PHE A 71 14.10 -29.52 -7.94
CA PHE A 71 14.90 -28.40 -7.44
C PHE A 71 15.43 -27.59 -8.62
N GLY A 72 15.26 -26.28 -8.58
CA GLY A 72 15.98 -25.38 -9.48
C GLY A 72 17.48 -25.44 -9.22
N LEU A 73 18.27 -25.27 -10.28
CA LEU A 73 19.74 -25.24 -10.22
C LEU A 73 20.29 -23.86 -10.55
N ASP A 74 19.44 -22.93 -10.94
CA ASP A 74 19.79 -21.57 -11.29
C ASP A 74 18.85 -20.58 -10.59
N ASP A 75 19.37 -19.90 -9.57
CA ASP A 75 18.57 -18.99 -8.73
C ASP A 75 18.11 -17.76 -9.53
N ASP A 76 18.85 -17.37 -10.58
CA ASP A 76 18.50 -16.26 -11.47
C ASP A 76 17.22 -16.52 -12.29
N TYR A 77 16.75 -17.77 -12.33
CA TYR A 77 15.53 -18.21 -13.00
C TYR A 77 14.47 -18.71 -12.02
N SER A 78 14.67 -18.47 -10.73
CA SER A 78 13.63 -18.67 -9.72
C SER A 78 12.93 -17.34 -9.46
N ARG A 79 11.62 -17.39 -9.20
CA ARG A 79 10.79 -16.20 -8.98
C ARG A 79 9.91 -16.41 -7.76
N VAL A 80 9.30 -15.35 -7.27
CA VAL A 80 8.27 -15.49 -6.25
C VAL A 80 7.05 -16.15 -6.90
N SER A 81 6.68 -17.35 -6.46
CA SER A 81 5.41 -18.00 -6.80
C SER A 81 4.56 -18.20 -5.56
N TYR A 82 3.50 -18.98 -5.67
CA TYR A 82 2.53 -19.32 -4.63
C TYR A 82 3.18 -19.67 -3.28
N TRP A 83 4.15 -20.58 -3.24
CA TRP A 83 4.77 -21.01 -1.97
C TRP A 83 5.76 -19.99 -1.42
N ALA A 84 6.54 -19.36 -2.28
CA ALA A 84 7.44 -18.28 -1.90
C ALA A 84 6.66 -17.06 -1.37
N HIS A 85 5.52 -16.73 -1.97
CA HIS A 85 4.63 -15.67 -1.51
C HIS A 85 4.09 -15.97 -0.11
N ASP A 86 3.60 -17.19 0.13
CA ASP A 86 3.14 -17.62 1.46
C ASP A 86 4.28 -17.53 2.51
N ALA A 87 5.49 -17.98 2.15
CA ALA A 87 6.64 -17.91 3.07
C ALA A 87 7.05 -16.46 3.40
N ARG A 88 6.96 -15.55 2.43
CA ARG A 88 7.26 -14.12 2.62
C ARG A 88 6.19 -13.42 3.46
N SER A 89 4.91 -13.65 3.15
CA SER A 89 3.78 -13.03 3.86
C SER A 89 3.69 -13.46 5.33
N GLU A 90 4.09 -14.70 5.65
CA GLU A 90 4.19 -15.18 7.04
C GLU A 90 5.47 -14.70 7.76
N GLY A 91 6.37 -13.99 7.08
CA GLY A 91 7.65 -13.53 7.64
C GLY A 91 8.65 -14.66 7.92
N ASN A 92 8.47 -15.82 7.29
CA ASN A 92 9.32 -16.99 7.50
C ASN A 92 10.63 -16.92 6.71
N ASP A 93 10.59 -16.37 5.48
CA ASP A 93 11.76 -16.20 4.62
C ASP A 93 11.52 -15.12 3.55
N GLU A 94 12.17 -13.96 3.69
CA GLU A 94 12.06 -12.82 2.76
C GLU A 94 12.68 -13.10 1.39
N ASN A 95 13.58 -14.09 1.28
CA ASN A 95 14.29 -14.44 0.06
C ASN A 95 13.74 -15.71 -0.58
N ALA A 96 12.60 -16.22 -0.14
CA ALA A 96 11.98 -17.41 -0.72
C ALA A 96 11.73 -17.18 -2.22
N LEU A 97 12.11 -18.18 -3.03
CA LEU A 97 11.90 -18.23 -4.48
C LEU A 97 11.53 -19.66 -4.87
N ASP A 98 10.71 -19.78 -5.90
CA ASP A 98 10.24 -21.03 -6.46
C ASP A 98 10.82 -21.20 -7.88
N PRO A 99 11.31 -22.40 -8.25
CA PRO A 99 11.93 -22.63 -9.55
C PRO A 99 10.90 -22.80 -10.67
N HIS A 100 9.63 -23.02 -10.32
CA HIS A 100 8.51 -23.21 -11.25
C HIS A 100 7.21 -22.81 -10.55
N PRO A 101 6.18 -22.28 -11.25
CA PRO A 101 4.95 -21.82 -10.64
C PRO A 101 4.22 -22.85 -9.77
N HIS A 102 4.45 -24.15 -10.01
CA HIS A 102 3.86 -25.29 -9.30
C HIS A 102 4.84 -26.09 -8.42
N VAL A 103 6.05 -25.59 -8.16
CA VAL A 103 7.08 -26.28 -7.38
C VAL A 103 7.50 -25.42 -6.20
N ASN A 104 7.39 -25.97 -4.99
CA ASN A 104 7.87 -25.34 -3.78
C ASN A 104 9.40 -25.34 -3.75
N GLY A 105 10.03 -24.17 -3.82
CA GLY A 105 11.47 -24.01 -3.85
C GLY A 105 12.18 -24.42 -2.56
N ARG A 106 11.47 -24.49 -1.42
CA ARG A 106 12.07 -24.87 -0.13
C ARG A 106 12.36 -26.36 -0.03
N ASP A 107 11.43 -27.20 -0.49
CA ASP A 107 11.51 -28.65 -0.28
C ASP A 107 11.42 -29.48 -1.55
N GLY A 108 11.22 -28.84 -2.69
CA GLY A 108 11.08 -29.41 -4.02
C GLY A 108 9.78 -30.19 -4.24
N SER A 109 8.80 -30.06 -3.35
CA SER A 109 7.48 -30.66 -3.57
C SER A 109 6.73 -29.91 -4.68
N ALA A 110 5.94 -30.66 -5.45
CA ALA A 110 5.16 -30.10 -6.55
C ALA A 110 3.68 -30.33 -6.33
N CYS A 111 2.87 -29.35 -6.75
CA CYS A 111 1.43 -29.53 -6.91
C CYS A 111 1.17 -30.28 -8.23
N TRP A 112 1.23 -31.61 -8.17
CA TRP A 112 1.20 -32.45 -9.38
C TRP A 112 -0.12 -32.43 -10.16
N GLY A 113 -1.21 -31.99 -9.55
CA GLY A 113 -2.56 -32.12 -10.14
C GLY A 113 -2.81 -33.55 -10.66
N GLU A 114 -3.32 -33.65 -11.89
CA GLU A 114 -3.57 -34.94 -12.54
C GLU A 114 -2.29 -35.71 -12.90
N ALA A 115 -1.16 -35.02 -13.11
CA ALA A 115 0.12 -35.65 -13.48
C ALA A 115 0.65 -36.57 -12.38
N GLY A 116 0.27 -36.33 -11.11
CA GLY A 116 0.73 -37.14 -9.97
C GLY A 116 0.25 -38.59 -10.04
N SER A 117 -0.95 -38.82 -10.58
CA SER A 117 -1.49 -40.17 -10.74
C SER A 117 -0.72 -40.97 -11.79
N MET A 118 -0.45 -40.35 -12.95
CA MET A 118 0.34 -40.93 -14.02
C MET A 118 1.77 -41.21 -13.58
N LEU A 119 2.38 -40.25 -12.86
CA LEU A 119 3.74 -40.41 -12.34
C LEU A 119 3.82 -41.59 -11.37
N SER A 120 2.86 -41.71 -10.45
CA SER A 120 2.82 -42.81 -9.48
C SER A 120 2.68 -44.18 -10.17
N MET A 121 1.88 -44.26 -11.25
CA MET A 121 1.74 -45.49 -12.04
C MET A 121 3.06 -45.87 -12.73
N ALA A 122 3.67 -44.92 -13.44
CA ALA A 122 4.96 -45.15 -14.12
C ALA A 122 6.07 -45.55 -13.14
N MET A 123 6.11 -44.92 -11.95
CA MET A 123 7.08 -45.24 -10.91
C MET A 123 6.83 -46.62 -10.30
N ASN A 124 5.57 -47.01 -10.07
CA ASN A 124 5.24 -48.35 -9.56
C ASN A 124 5.61 -49.46 -10.56
N GLU A 125 5.58 -49.16 -11.86
CA GLU A 125 6.00 -50.07 -12.93
C GLU A 125 7.51 -49.99 -13.23
N TYR A 126 8.26 -49.18 -12.49
CA TYR A 126 9.69 -48.92 -12.68
C TYR A 126 10.05 -48.42 -14.09
N GLU A 127 9.12 -47.73 -14.75
CA GLU A 127 9.33 -47.10 -16.05
C GLU A 127 10.03 -45.75 -15.85
N ILE A 128 11.36 -45.76 -15.81
CA ILE A 128 12.16 -44.59 -15.42
C ILE A 128 12.03 -43.48 -16.46
N TYR A 129 12.15 -43.86 -17.74
CA TYR A 129 12.06 -42.88 -18.81
C TYR A 129 10.65 -42.29 -18.90
N ALA A 130 9.59 -43.11 -18.73
CA ALA A 130 8.22 -42.63 -18.69
C ALA A 130 7.98 -41.67 -17.51
N SER A 131 8.51 -42.01 -16.33
CA SER A 131 8.46 -41.13 -15.13
C SER A 131 9.10 -39.77 -15.42
N PHE A 132 10.27 -39.76 -16.07
CA PHE A 132 10.92 -38.52 -16.47
C PHE A 132 10.08 -37.71 -17.46
N ILE A 133 9.50 -38.34 -18.48
CA ILE A 133 8.69 -37.64 -19.50
C ILE A 133 7.44 -37.01 -18.87
N ILE A 134 6.83 -37.65 -17.88
CA ILE A 134 5.69 -37.07 -17.14
C ILE A 134 6.13 -35.81 -16.39
N VAL A 135 7.26 -35.85 -15.68
CA VAL A 135 7.79 -34.68 -14.97
C VAL A 135 8.23 -33.58 -15.93
N LEU A 136 8.85 -33.94 -17.06
CA LEU A 136 9.23 -33.00 -18.11
C LEU A 136 8.01 -32.28 -18.68
N ASN A 137 6.95 -33.02 -19.05
CA ASN A 137 5.72 -32.42 -19.55
C ASN A 137 5.05 -31.51 -18.51
N PHE A 138 5.11 -31.88 -17.23
CA PHE A 138 4.65 -31.05 -16.12
C PHE A 138 5.44 -29.73 -16.02
N LEU A 139 6.77 -29.78 -16.18
CA LEU A 139 7.62 -28.58 -16.14
C LEU A 139 7.53 -27.71 -17.39
N GLN A 140 7.09 -28.27 -18.51
CA GLN A 140 6.92 -27.53 -19.77
C GLN A 140 5.55 -26.85 -19.88
N GLN A 141 4.66 -27.05 -18.92
CA GLN A 141 3.27 -26.56 -19.01
C GLN A 141 2.86 -25.87 -17.72
N VAL A 142 2.12 -24.78 -17.85
CA VAL A 142 1.49 -24.10 -16.74
C VAL A 142 0.01 -23.87 -17.02
N ASN A 143 -0.81 -24.14 -16.01
CA ASN A 143 -2.23 -23.82 -16.04
C ASN A 143 -2.46 -22.47 -15.36
N VAL A 144 -2.49 -21.39 -16.15
CA VAL A 144 -2.62 -20.01 -15.64
C VAL A 144 -3.95 -19.73 -14.94
N ASP A 145 -4.94 -20.60 -15.08
CA ASP A 145 -6.27 -20.42 -14.50
C ASP A 145 -6.36 -20.89 -13.04
N ASP A 146 -5.33 -21.58 -12.52
CA ASP A 146 -5.28 -21.99 -11.12
C ASP A 146 -4.39 -21.07 -10.26
N PRO A 147 -4.57 -21.09 -8.92
CA PRO A 147 -3.88 -20.15 -8.03
C PRO A 147 -2.36 -20.19 -8.10
N ALA A 148 -1.76 -21.35 -8.42
CA ALA A 148 -0.31 -21.48 -8.50
C ALA A 148 0.21 -21.06 -9.89
N GLY A 149 -0.49 -21.45 -10.95
CA GLY A 149 -0.13 -21.08 -12.31
C GLY A 149 -0.30 -19.60 -12.62
N ALA A 150 -1.20 -18.89 -11.93
CA ALA A 150 -1.37 -17.43 -12.07
C ALA A 150 -0.09 -16.64 -11.76
N TYR A 151 0.83 -17.21 -10.96
CA TYR A 151 2.13 -16.59 -10.66
C TYR A 151 3.12 -16.62 -11.83
N ILE A 152 2.77 -17.23 -12.97
CA ILE A 152 3.57 -17.11 -14.21
C ILE A 152 3.77 -15.64 -14.63
N ARG A 153 2.93 -14.72 -14.14
CA ARG A 153 3.12 -13.26 -14.27
C ARG A 153 4.48 -12.75 -13.83
N ASN A 154 5.18 -13.49 -12.96
CA ASN A 154 6.51 -13.15 -12.46
C ASN A 154 7.65 -13.74 -13.30
N TRP A 155 7.35 -14.56 -14.31
CA TRP A 155 8.35 -15.17 -15.18
C TRP A 155 8.63 -14.31 -16.42
N ASP A 156 9.85 -14.39 -16.93
CA ASP A 156 10.22 -13.69 -18.17
C ASP A 156 9.55 -14.38 -19.35
N CYS A 157 8.65 -13.65 -20.03
CA CYS A 157 8.05 -14.11 -21.28
C CYS A 157 9.08 -13.98 -22.40
N ILE A 158 9.17 -15.00 -23.26
CA ILE A 158 10.15 -15.06 -24.35
C ILE A 158 9.46 -15.36 -25.68
N ASP A 159 10.07 -14.89 -26.77
CA ASP A 159 9.64 -15.21 -28.13
C ASP A 159 10.41 -16.40 -28.73
N GLU A 160 10.21 -16.67 -30.03
CA GLU A 160 10.86 -17.78 -30.75
C GLU A 160 12.39 -17.61 -30.89
N ASP A 161 12.89 -16.37 -30.79
CA ASP A 161 14.30 -16.02 -30.92
C ASP A 161 14.99 -15.89 -29.54
N ASP A 162 14.29 -16.27 -28.47
CA ASP A 162 14.78 -16.29 -27.09
C ASP A 162 14.92 -14.88 -26.47
N GLU A 163 14.30 -13.86 -27.09
CA GLU A 163 14.28 -12.47 -26.61
C GLU A 163 13.19 -12.28 -25.55
N ILE A 164 13.49 -11.51 -24.51
CA ILE A 164 12.52 -11.18 -23.46
C ILE A 164 11.50 -10.18 -24.01
N ILE A 165 10.22 -10.51 -23.89
CA ILE A 165 9.08 -9.71 -24.30
C ILE A 165 8.16 -9.39 -23.12
N ASP A 166 7.21 -8.48 -23.32
CA ASP A 166 6.21 -8.15 -22.31
C ASP A 166 5.41 -9.39 -21.91
N ASN A 167 5.32 -9.65 -20.60
CA ASN A 167 4.55 -10.75 -20.09
C ASN A 167 3.05 -10.40 -20.16
N PRO A 168 2.22 -11.17 -20.91
CA PRO A 168 0.80 -10.86 -21.09
C PRO A 168 -0.04 -11.05 -19.82
N TYR A 169 0.54 -11.64 -18.78
CA TYR A 169 -0.05 -11.79 -17.45
C TYR A 169 0.55 -10.86 -16.42
N TYR A 170 1.50 -9.98 -16.81
CA TYR A 170 2.07 -9.01 -15.89
C TYR A 170 0.94 -8.15 -15.31
N ILE A 171 0.88 -8.13 -13.98
CA ILE A 171 -0.03 -7.30 -13.23
C ILE A 171 0.85 -6.52 -12.26
N GLU A 172 0.74 -5.19 -12.32
CA GLU A 172 1.41 -4.32 -11.37
C GLU A 172 0.73 -4.47 -10.02
N MET A 173 1.47 -5.02 -9.05
CA MET A 173 1.00 -5.18 -7.68
C MET A 173 1.46 -3.99 -6.86
N VAL A 174 0.54 -3.39 -6.12
CA VAL A 174 0.79 -2.25 -5.23
C VAL A 174 0.37 -2.60 -3.81
N ASN A 175 0.92 -1.88 -2.83
CA ASN A 175 0.60 -2.09 -1.43
C ASN A 175 -0.24 -0.92 -0.89
N CYS A 176 -1.29 -1.24 -0.14
CA CYS A 176 -2.05 -0.23 0.58
C CYS A 176 -1.16 0.45 1.63
N ILE A 177 -1.06 1.77 1.60
CA ILE A 177 -0.25 2.57 2.54
C ILE A 177 -0.74 2.48 4.00
N VAL A 178 -2.01 2.11 4.21
CA VAL A 178 -2.62 2.04 5.55
C VAL A 178 -2.43 0.67 6.18
N CYS A 179 -2.70 -0.43 5.45
CA CYS A 179 -2.65 -1.79 6.01
C CYS A 179 -1.57 -2.70 5.43
N GLY A 180 -0.85 -2.29 4.37
CA GLY A 180 0.15 -3.10 3.69
C GLY A 180 -0.42 -4.25 2.86
N HIS A 181 -1.73 -4.29 2.62
CA HIS A 181 -2.35 -5.30 1.76
C HIS A 181 -1.87 -5.12 0.32
N GLU A 182 -1.30 -6.20 -0.24
CA GLU A 182 -0.90 -6.27 -1.65
C GLU A 182 -2.15 -6.49 -2.52
N MET A 183 -2.28 -5.71 -3.58
CA MET A 183 -3.43 -5.72 -4.50
C MET A 183 -2.99 -5.31 -5.90
N GLU A 184 -3.83 -5.60 -6.90
CA GLU A 184 -3.58 -5.16 -8.27
C GLU A 184 -3.76 -3.64 -8.36
N GLU A 185 -2.91 -2.95 -9.12
CA GLU A 185 -2.96 -1.49 -9.26
C GLU A 185 -4.33 -1.01 -9.75
N GLU A 186 -4.99 -1.79 -10.63
CA GLU A 186 -6.32 -1.46 -11.14
C GLU A 186 -7.43 -1.49 -10.08
N ASP A 187 -7.24 -2.25 -9.01
CA ASP A 187 -8.15 -2.32 -7.87
C ASP A 187 -7.83 -1.27 -6.79
N ALA A 188 -6.68 -0.60 -6.90
CA ALA A 188 -6.20 0.35 -5.91
C ALA A 188 -6.72 1.77 -6.18
N TYR A 189 -6.97 2.50 -5.08
CA TYR A 189 -7.23 3.93 -5.11
C TYR A 189 -5.94 4.69 -4.85
N ARG A 190 -5.78 5.86 -5.47
CA ARG A 190 -4.60 6.72 -5.29
C ARG A 190 -4.94 7.92 -4.44
N CYS A 191 -4.12 8.20 -3.43
CA CYS A 191 -4.37 9.29 -2.49
C CYS A 191 -3.94 10.62 -3.10
N ASP A 192 -4.86 11.58 -3.22
CA ASP A 192 -4.59 12.91 -3.77
C ASP A 192 -3.70 13.77 -2.86
N CYS A 193 -3.50 13.37 -1.61
CA CYS A 193 -2.63 14.08 -0.67
C CYS A 193 -1.19 13.58 -0.64
N CYS A 194 -0.97 12.26 -0.72
CA CYS A 194 0.37 11.66 -0.59
C CYS A 194 0.83 10.85 -1.80
N ASP A 195 0.00 10.71 -2.84
CA ASP A 195 0.32 10.02 -4.08
C ASP A 195 0.44 8.49 -3.98
N GLU A 196 0.18 7.92 -2.79
CA GLU A 196 0.30 6.49 -2.48
C GLU A 196 -1.01 5.71 -2.70
N HIS A 197 -0.89 4.38 -2.83
CA HIS A 197 -2.01 3.47 -3.07
C HIS A 197 -2.77 3.08 -1.80
N MET A 198 -4.08 2.83 -1.95
CA MET A 198 -5.00 2.43 -0.88
C MET A 198 -5.94 1.34 -1.37
N CYS A 199 -6.30 0.41 -0.48
CA CYS A 199 -7.39 -0.52 -0.78
C CYS A 199 -8.76 0.14 -0.60
N GLY A 200 -9.80 -0.54 -1.09
CA GLY A 200 -11.19 -0.07 -1.05
C GLY A 200 -11.75 0.19 0.36
N ASP A 201 -11.09 -0.31 1.41
CA ASP A 201 -11.51 -0.09 2.81
C ASP A 201 -10.85 1.12 3.47
N HIS A 202 -9.79 1.70 2.89
CA HIS A 202 -8.95 2.73 3.52
C HIS A 202 -8.90 4.05 2.74
N TYR A 203 -9.86 4.29 1.86
CA TYR A 203 -10.02 5.57 1.18
C TYR A 203 -11.24 6.33 1.72
N ARG A 204 -11.15 7.66 1.68
CA ARG A 204 -12.26 8.57 1.92
C ARG A 204 -12.42 9.49 0.73
N TYR A 205 -13.66 9.67 0.32
CA TYR A 205 -14.01 10.63 -0.73
C TYR A 205 -14.48 11.94 -0.11
N ILE A 206 -13.83 13.04 -0.48
CA ILE A 206 -14.17 14.39 -0.03
C ILE A 206 -14.93 15.11 -1.14
N GLU A 207 -16.26 15.12 -1.05
CA GLU A 207 -17.15 15.67 -2.09
C GLU A 207 -16.84 17.14 -2.43
N ARG A 208 -16.48 17.94 -1.43
CA ARG A 208 -16.19 19.37 -1.59
C ARG A 208 -15.00 19.65 -2.52
N THR A 209 -14.00 18.78 -2.49
CA THR A 209 -12.75 18.94 -3.27
C THR A 209 -12.62 17.92 -4.39
N ASP A 210 -13.53 16.95 -4.48
CA ASP A 210 -13.48 15.82 -5.42
C ASP A 210 -12.16 15.03 -5.28
N GLU A 211 -11.75 14.76 -4.03
CA GLU A 211 -10.48 14.11 -3.69
C GLU A 211 -10.69 12.74 -3.04
N TYR A 212 -9.83 11.77 -3.37
CA TYR A 212 -9.65 10.50 -2.66
C TYR A 212 -8.47 10.61 -1.70
N ILE A 213 -8.72 10.40 -0.41
CA ILE A 213 -7.73 10.62 0.65
C ILE A 213 -7.60 9.36 1.50
N CYS A 214 -6.36 8.97 1.85
CA CYS A 214 -6.13 7.85 2.76
C CYS A 214 -6.51 8.20 4.19
N ASP A 215 -6.89 7.22 4.99
CA ASP A 215 -7.24 7.45 6.39
C ASP A 215 -6.14 8.21 7.17
N ASN A 216 -4.87 7.88 6.93
CA ASN A 216 -3.75 8.60 7.55
C ASN A 216 -3.72 10.08 7.16
N CYS A 217 -3.88 10.41 5.88
CA CYS A 217 -3.92 11.80 5.43
C CYS A 217 -5.17 12.51 5.93
N PHE A 218 -6.31 11.82 5.97
CA PHE A 218 -7.56 12.38 6.46
C PHE A 218 -7.45 12.79 7.93
N GLU A 219 -6.92 11.92 8.80
CA GLU A 219 -6.78 12.19 10.23
C GLU A 219 -5.80 13.34 10.53
N ASN A 220 -4.77 13.52 9.69
CA ASN A 220 -3.74 14.54 9.92
C ASN A 220 -4.08 15.89 9.27
N GLU A 221 -4.67 15.88 8.07
CA GLU A 221 -4.78 17.08 7.22
C GLU A 221 -6.20 17.62 7.10
N TYR A 222 -7.22 16.89 7.58
CA TYR A 222 -8.62 17.30 7.44
C TYR A 222 -9.37 17.33 8.78
N GLY A 223 -10.43 18.13 8.82
CA GLY A 223 -11.28 18.32 9.99
C GLY A 223 -12.69 18.76 9.61
N TYR A 224 -13.59 18.71 10.59
CA TYR A 224 -15.01 19.02 10.41
C TYR A 224 -15.32 20.45 10.89
N CYS A 225 -16.04 21.21 10.06
CA CYS A 225 -16.54 22.53 10.41
C CYS A 225 -17.96 22.42 10.99
N GLU A 226 -18.14 22.87 12.23
CA GLU A 226 -19.42 22.83 12.95
C GLU A 226 -20.50 23.73 12.34
N GLU A 227 -20.12 24.78 11.60
CA GLU A 227 -21.09 25.68 10.99
C GLU A 227 -21.66 25.15 9.68
N THR A 228 -20.79 24.62 8.81
CA THR A 228 -21.21 24.18 7.47
C THR A 228 -21.51 22.70 7.41
N GLU A 229 -21.20 21.95 8.47
CA GLU A 229 -21.30 20.49 8.52
C GLU A 229 -20.49 19.79 7.41
N GLU A 230 -19.39 20.42 6.98
CA GLU A 230 -18.54 19.94 5.88
C GLU A 230 -17.10 19.70 6.36
N ILE A 231 -16.36 18.92 5.57
CA ILE A 231 -14.95 18.62 5.80
C ILE A 231 -14.06 19.62 5.05
N TYR A 232 -13.03 20.10 5.74
CA TYR A 232 -12.04 21.05 5.21
C TYR A 232 -10.64 20.55 5.54
N ARG A 233 -9.64 21.11 4.87
CA ARG A 233 -8.25 21.01 5.31
C ARG A 233 -8.06 21.74 6.64
N ASN A 234 -7.21 21.20 7.51
CA ASN A 234 -6.96 21.72 8.85
C ASN A 234 -6.31 23.11 8.85
N ASP A 235 -5.63 23.51 7.77
CA ASP A 235 -5.00 24.83 7.61
C ASP A 235 -5.98 26.01 7.55
N VAL A 236 -7.28 25.73 7.32
CA VAL A 236 -8.34 26.74 7.30
C VAL A 236 -9.36 26.55 8.44
N LEU A 237 -9.09 25.65 9.37
CA LEU A 237 -9.92 25.36 10.53
C LEU A 237 -9.30 25.92 11.81
N TYR A 238 -10.15 26.45 12.67
CA TYR A 238 -9.77 27.01 13.96
C TYR A 238 -10.73 26.49 15.04
N THR A 239 -10.18 26.22 16.22
CA THR A 239 -10.98 25.81 17.39
C THR A 239 -11.29 27.05 18.23
N CYS A 240 -12.57 27.26 18.55
CA CYS A 240 -12.99 28.35 19.43
C CYS A 240 -12.52 28.09 20.86
N ASP A 241 -11.84 29.05 21.48
CA ASP A 241 -11.28 28.92 22.82
C ASP A 241 -12.34 28.87 23.92
N ASP A 242 -13.53 29.43 23.67
CA ASP A 242 -14.63 29.45 24.64
C ASP A 242 -15.45 28.15 24.61
N CYS A 243 -15.91 27.71 23.43
CA CYS A 243 -16.79 26.54 23.32
C CYS A 243 -16.09 25.25 22.86
N GLY A 244 -14.82 25.30 22.46
CA GLY A 244 -14.03 24.13 22.03
C GLY A 244 -14.44 23.53 20.69
N LYS A 245 -15.32 24.20 19.95
CA LYS A 245 -15.83 23.74 18.63
C LYS A 245 -14.96 24.24 17.49
N THR A 246 -14.86 23.45 16.42
CA THR A 246 -14.03 23.76 15.24
C THR A 246 -14.85 24.42 14.13
N TYR A 247 -14.31 25.49 13.57
CA TYR A 247 -14.96 26.30 12.55
C TYR A 247 -13.99 26.66 11.42
N HIS A 248 -14.53 26.83 10.21
CA HIS A 248 -13.78 27.45 9.11
C HIS A 248 -13.43 28.90 9.45
N LYS A 249 -12.28 29.37 8.95
CA LYS A 249 -11.72 30.71 9.19
C LYS A 249 -12.71 31.87 8.97
N GLU A 250 -13.73 31.69 8.14
CA GLU A 250 -14.76 32.70 7.86
C GLU A 250 -15.79 32.87 8.99
N TYR A 251 -15.84 31.94 9.95
CA TYR A 251 -16.80 31.95 11.06
C TYR A 251 -16.13 32.17 12.42
N VAL A 252 -14.87 32.60 12.43
CA VAL A 252 -14.12 32.94 13.63
C VAL A 252 -13.58 34.35 13.55
N THR A 253 -13.40 34.96 14.72
CA THR A 253 -12.70 36.21 14.92
C THR A 253 -11.49 35.93 15.80
N ILE A 254 -10.31 36.42 15.41
CA ILE A 254 -9.07 36.25 16.15
C ILE A 254 -8.71 37.58 16.79
N ILE A 255 -8.57 37.61 18.13
CA ILE A 255 -8.19 38.79 18.92
C ILE A 255 -7.02 38.38 19.81
N ASP A 256 -5.87 39.01 19.63
CA ASP A 256 -4.67 38.76 20.44
C ASP A 256 -4.37 37.26 20.65
N ASP A 257 -4.28 36.54 19.53
CA ASP A 257 -4.07 35.08 19.43
C ASP A 257 -5.22 34.19 19.95
N SER A 258 -6.28 34.77 20.53
CA SER A 258 -7.47 34.06 20.98
C SER A 258 -8.50 33.95 19.85
N VAL A 259 -9.10 32.78 19.70
CA VAL A 259 -10.06 32.46 18.64
C VAL A 259 -11.46 32.36 19.22
N TYR A 260 -12.37 33.20 18.72
CA TYR A 260 -13.79 33.13 19.08
C TYR A 260 -14.63 32.82 17.86
N CYS A 261 -15.55 31.86 17.99
CA CYS A 261 -16.55 31.64 16.95
C CYS A 261 -17.56 32.79 16.91
N LYS A 262 -18.29 32.91 15.79
CA LYS A 262 -19.32 33.93 15.59
C LYS A 262 -20.43 33.96 16.65
N TYR A 263 -20.56 32.92 17.47
CA TYR A 263 -21.55 32.85 18.55
C TYR A 263 -20.98 33.27 19.91
N CYS A 264 -19.70 33.00 20.17
CA CYS A 264 -19.04 33.32 21.44
C CYS A 264 -18.46 34.74 21.44
N ILE A 265 -18.24 35.33 20.26
CA ILE A 265 -17.60 36.65 20.15
C ILE A 265 -18.36 37.75 20.90
N GLU A 266 -19.69 37.74 20.88
CA GLU A 266 -20.51 38.78 21.53
C GLU A 266 -20.40 38.75 23.07
N ASP A 267 -20.12 37.58 23.64
CA ASP A 267 -19.95 37.41 25.09
C ASP A 267 -18.51 37.67 25.56
N ASN A 268 -17.56 37.82 24.63
CA ASN A 268 -16.12 37.90 24.94
C ASN A 268 -15.45 39.19 24.46
N ALA A 269 -16.03 39.89 23.48
CA ALA A 269 -15.45 41.10 22.90
C ALA A 269 -16.48 42.18 22.61
N ASN A 270 -16.03 43.43 22.70
CA ASN A 270 -16.75 44.62 22.26
C ASN A 270 -16.07 45.23 21.03
N ILE A 271 -16.84 45.94 20.21
CA ILE A 271 -16.30 46.78 19.13
C ILE A 271 -16.00 48.16 19.71
N CYS A 272 -14.76 48.62 19.58
CA CYS A 272 -14.39 49.98 19.99
C CYS A 272 -15.09 51.02 19.09
N ASN A 273 -15.79 51.97 19.69
CA ASN A 273 -16.52 53.00 18.95
C ASN A 273 -15.62 54.03 18.24
N ASP A 274 -14.32 54.07 18.57
CA ASP A 274 -13.33 54.91 17.90
C ASP A 274 -12.62 54.18 16.76
N CYS A 275 -11.87 53.10 17.08
CA CYS A 275 -11.08 52.39 16.07
C CYS A 275 -11.86 51.33 15.27
N GLY A 276 -13.06 50.93 15.72
CA GLY A 276 -13.89 49.91 15.07
C GLY A 276 -13.38 48.47 15.18
N GLU A 277 -12.31 48.22 15.95
CA GLU A 277 -11.75 46.89 16.15
C GLU A 277 -12.47 46.14 17.28
N TYR A 278 -12.54 44.81 17.16
CA TYR A 278 -12.93 43.96 18.27
C TYR A 278 -11.81 43.95 19.33
N LYS A 279 -12.20 44.11 20.59
CA LYS A 279 -11.33 44.05 21.75
C LYS A 279 -12.00 43.23 22.83
N LEU A 280 -11.20 42.44 23.55
CA LEU A 280 -11.71 41.67 24.69
C LEU A 280 -12.43 42.60 25.67
N ILE A 281 -13.50 42.13 26.28
CA ILE A 281 -14.31 42.95 27.20
C ILE A 281 -13.43 43.57 28.29
N ASP A 282 -12.47 42.81 28.83
CA ASP A 282 -11.53 43.28 29.86
C ASP A 282 -10.59 44.39 29.38
N ASP A 283 -10.41 44.55 28.06
CA ASP A 283 -9.60 45.60 27.43
C ASP A 283 -10.46 46.76 26.90
N THR A 284 -11.71 46.84 27.34
CA THR A 284 -12.63 47.94 27.01
C THR A 284 -13.11 48.72 28.23
N PHE A 285 -13.59 49.94 28.01
CA PHE A 285 -14.23 50.79 29.02
C PHE A 285 -15.40 51.55 28.40
N THR A 286 -16.36 51.97 29.24
CA THR A 286 -17.46 52.85 28.83
C THR A 286 -17.07 54.30 29.12
N CYS A 287 -17.13 55.17 28.12
CA CYS A 287 -16.85 56.60 28.29
C CYS A 287 -17.91 57.26 29.18
N GLU A 288 -17.49 57.98 30.22
CA GLU A 288 -18.41 58.62 31.17
C GLU A 288 -19.21 59.79 30.56
N GLU A 289 -18.75 60.36 29.44
CA GLU A 289 -19.40 61.51 28.79
C GLU A 289 -20.42 61.09 27.71
N CYS A 290 -20.06 60.19 26.79
CA CYS A 290 -20.95 59.76 25.70
C CYS A 290 -21.67 58.43 25.97
N GLY A 291 -21.22 57.63 26.95
CA GLY A 291 -21.81 56.34 27.28
C GLY A 291 -21.48 55.18 26.32
N GLU A 292 -20.64 55.43 25.30
CA GLU A 292 -20.22 54.41 24.33
C GLU A 292 -19.00 53.62 24.82
N THR A 293 -18.76 52.44 24.23
CA THR A 293 -17.64 51.55 24.59
C THR A 293 -16.41 51.81 23.73
N TYR A 294 -15.25 51.92 24.38
CA TYR A 294 -13.96 52.19 23.75
C TYR A 294 -12.90 51.21 24.26
N CYS A 295 -11.86 50.98 23.47
CA CYS A 295 -10.72 50.18 23.91
C CYS A 295 -9.79 50.99 24.82
N THR A 296 -9.04 50.30 25.68
CA THR A 296 -8.10 50.94 26.60
C THR A 296 -6.94 51.67 25.90
N ASP A 297 -6.66 51.35 24.64
CA ASP A 297 -5.69 52.06 23.79
C ASP A 297 -6.22 53.44 23.33
N CYS A 298 -7.53 53.56 23.05
CA CYS A 298 -8.21 54.82 22.71
C CYS A 298 -8.67 55.61 23.95
N ARG A 299 -8.08 55.33 25.11
CA ARG A 299 -8.43 55.97 26.37
C ARG A 299 -7.58 57.22 26.58
N SER A 300 -8.24 58.36 26.75
CA SER A 300 -7.63 59.56 27.31
C SER A 300 -7.96 59.68 28.80
N LYS A 301 -7.06 60.30 29.58
CA LYS A 301 -7.31 60.62 31.00
C LYS A 301 -7.42 62.13 31.13
N ASP A 302 -8.56 62.59 31.62
CA ASP A 302 -8.71 63.97 32.09
C ASP A 302 -7.93 64.12 33.42
N GLU A 303 -6.83 64.87 33.40
CA GLU A 303 -5.98 65.12 34.56
C GLU A 303 -6.67 65.97 35.65
N TYR A 304 -7.75 66.68 35.31
CA TYR A 304 -8.43 67.60 36.23
C TYR A 304 -9.60 66.97 36.99
N ASN A 305 -10.38 66.08 36.36
CA ASN A 305 -11.60 65.52 36.96
C ASN A 305 -11.53 64.02 37.33
N GLU A 306 -10.38 63.37 37.16
CA GLU A 306 -10.20 61.91 37.35
C GLU A 306 -11.19 61.04 36.52
N ARG A 307 -11.84 61.61 35.50
CA ARG A 307 -12.82 60.91 34.65
C ARG A 307 -12.15 60.07 33.57
N THR A 308 -12.78 58.94 33.25
CA THR A 308 -12.34 58.08 32.14
C THR A 308 -13.16 58.39 30.89
N VAL A 309 -12.52 59.05 29.92
CA VAL A 309 -13.17 59.56 28.71
C VAL A 309 -12.47 59.04 27.46
N CYS A 310 -13.20 58.95 26.34
CA CYS A 310 -12.59 58.65 25.04
C CYS A 310 -11.80 59.86 24.52
N GLU A 311 -10.88 59.64 23.57
CA GLU A 311 -10.06 60.72 23.01
C GLU A 311 -10.89 61.85 22.38
N ILE A 312 -12.00 61.50 21.72
CA ILE A 312 -12.90 62.47 21.08
C ILE A 312 -13.52 63.39 22.12
N CYS A 313 -14.16 62.84 23.16
CA CYS A 313 -14.75 63.63 24.23
C CYS A 313 -13.70 64.42 25.02
N TYR A 314 -12.48 63.88 25.16
CA TYR A 314 -11.38 64.62 25.78
C TYR A 314 -10.98 65.86 24.98
N GLN A 315 -10.88 65.74 23.64
CA GLN A 315 -10.60 66.88 22.77
C GLN A 315 -11.69 67.95 22.86
N ASP A 316 -12.97 67.53 22.83
CA ASP A 316 -14.11 68.46 22.95
C ASP A 316 -14.10 69.22 24.29
N LEU A 317 -13.69 68.58 25.39
CA LEU A 317 -13.58 69.21 26.71
C LEU A 317 -12.44 70.23 26.77
N VAL A 318 -11.28 69.90 26.21
CA VAL A 318 -10.12 70.82 26.15
C VAL A 318 -10.43 72.05 25.30
N GLU A 319 -11.11 71.88 24.16
CA GLU A 319 -11.53 73.01 23.32
C GLU A 319 -12.50 73.96 24.03
N GLN A 320 -13.45 73.42 24.81
CA GLN A 320 -14.40 74.24 25.58
C GLN A 320 -13.71 75.07 26.67
N GLU A 321 -12.72 74.51 27.36
CA GLU A 321 -11.95 75.23 28.38
C GLU A 321 -11.09 76.36 27.77
N GLU A 322 -10.46 76.12 26.62
CA GLU A 322 -9.70 77.16 25.91
C GLU A 322 -10.59 78.31 25.41
N GLU A 323 -11.85 78.04 25.03
CA GLU A 323 -12.82 79.07 24.68
C GLU A 323 -13.26 79.88 25.91
N GLU A 324 -13.54 79.24 27.05
CA GLU A 324 -13.92 79.92 28.29
C GLU A 324 -12.80 80.80 28.88
N GLU A 325 -11.52 80.37 28.78
CA GLU A 325 -10.38 81.19 29.19
C GLU A 325 -10.15 82.41 28.27
N ASN A 326 -10.48 82.31 26.97
CA ASN A 326 -10.32 83.39 26.01
C ASN A 326 -11.47 84.44 26.03
N GLU A 327 -12.61 84.12 26.65
CA GLU A 327 -13.74 85.05 26.84
C GLU A 327 -13.68 85.88 28.15
N CYS A 328 -12.73 85.61 29.05
CA CYS A 328 -12.56 86.32 30.35
C CYS A 328 -11.66 87.58 30.33
#